data_AF-A0A4V2A4N1-F1
#
_entry.id   AF-A0A4V2A4N1-F1
#
_cell.length_a   1.000
_cell.length_b   1.000
_cell.length_c   1.000
_cell.angle_alpha   90.00
_cell.angle_beta   90.00
_cell.angle_gamma   90.00
#
_symmetry.space_group_name_H-M   'P 1'
#
loop_
_entity.id
_entity.type
_entity.pdbx_description
1 polymer ?
#
loop_
_entity_poly.entity_id
_entity_poly.type
_entity_poly.pdbx_seq_one_letter_code
_entity_poly.pdbx_strand_id
1 'polypeptide(L)'
;MVCCFAAKGQVINFDKTGRQLVKFDQLGNAVDAHDGEIAVFNGVYYLYGTSYDCGYEWGNKEGPFCGFKVYASTDMKNWEDKGFLFDAKTEIWQTRCNGKTYGCYRPHVVFNKKTKQYVLWINVYDNVVGYRVFTSPTPAGPFIEAAEPTLAVNADKPAAGLNNGDHDTFVDDDGTAYLAYTDWRANGAIIIEQLSDDYLTGTGKHVKSVTAEKTEAPCLFKRDKMYYVVYSDPNCGYCPGTGSSYKTAASPLGPWSEPISISNNSCGGQPSFVSVLKLDSETVFLYGSDLWNNAAKNEALANYYWAPLAFDGNGAIRPLLCSDQYRVPKSSGKAITSRVPVQEDAAGFSVKDSINAGLSLAQSFTNKKQGRLSGLDLTLFKNKYPDAGLLVELFEA
;
A
#
# COMPACT_ATOMS: atom_id res chain seq x y z
N MET A 1 -16.48 -35.84 -19.79
CA MET A 1 -17.33 -34.63 -19.67
C MET A 1 -16.51 -33.58 -18.94
N VAL A 2 -15.81 -32.73 -19.69
CA VAL A 2 -14.93 -31.69 -19.12
C VAL A 2 -15.83 -30.52 -18.75
N CYS A 3 -16.09 -30.35 -17.45
CA CYS A 3 -16.77 -29.16 -16.98
C CYS A 3 -15.82 -27.97 -17.15
N CYS A 4 -16.09 -27.13 -18.15
CA CYS A 4 -15.57 -25.77 -18.23
C CYS A 4 -16.01 -25.00 -16.98
N PHE A 5 -15.19 -25.01 -15.93
CA PHE A 5 -15.23 -23.96 -14.93
C PHE A 5 -14.54 -22.74 -15.55
N ALA A 6 -15.32 -21.71 -15.86
CA ALA A 6 -14.80 -20.39 -16.20
C ALA A 6 -13.73 -19.99 -15.17
N ALA A 7 -12.55 -19.58 -15.65
CA ALA A 7 -11.46 -19.13 -14.82
C ALA A 7 -11.94 -17.97 -13.93
N LYS A 8 -11.85 -18.13 -12.61
CA LYS A 8 -12.22 -17.10 -11.63
C LYS A 8 -10.95 -16.64 -10.92
N GLY A 9 -10.73 -15.32 -10.87
CA GLY A 9 -9.93 -14.73 -9.80
C GLY A 9 -8.41 -14.54 -10.01
N GLN A 10 -7.89 -14.02 -11.14
CA GLN A 10 -6.48 -13.62 -11.25
C GLN A 10 -6.20 -12.15 -10.91
N VAL A 11 -5.14 -11.87 -10.15
CA VAL A 11 -4.53 -10.52 -10.11
C VAL A 11 -3.64 -10.39 -11.34
N ILE A 12 -3.89 -9.30 -12.07
CA ILE A 12 -3.15 -8.93 -13.27
C ILE A 12 -2.58 -7.54 -13.02
N ASN A 13 -1.26 -7.40 -13.13
CA ASN A 13 -0.57 -6.12 -12.90
C ASN A 13 -0.32 -5.37 -14.21
N PHE A 14 -0.09 -6.11 -15.30
CA PHE A 14 0.23 -5.57 -16.62
C PHE A 14 -0.63 -6.21 -17.71
N ASP A 15 -0.94 -5.44 -18.76
CA ASP A 15 -1.56 -5.98 -19.97
C ASP A 15 -0.54 -6.76 -20.84
N LYS A 16 -1.01 -7.26 -21.99
CA LYS A 16 -0.18 -8.06 -22.92
C LYS A 16 0.94 -7.27 -23.57
N THR A 17 0.92 -5.94 -23.54
CA THR A 17 1.98 -5.08 -24.07
C THR A 17 2.91 -4.56 -22.97
N GLY A 18 2.68 -4.95 -21.72
CA GLY A 18 3.46 -4.55 -20.56
C GLY A 18 2.99 -3.24 -19.91
N ARG A 19 1.83 -2.72 -20.29
CA ARG A 19 1.27 -1.50 -19.67
C ARG A 19 0.68 -1.82 -18.29
N GLN A 20 0.96 -0.96 -17.31
CA GLN A 20 0.33 -1.03 -15.98
C GLN A 20 -1.20 -0.96 -16.09
N LEU A 21 -1.87 -1.76 -15.26
CA LEU A 21 -3.32 -1.79 -15.16
C LEU A 21 -3.81 -1.03 -13.93
N VAL A 22 -4.70 -0.07 -14.15
CA VAL A 22 -5.41 0.64 -13.08
C VAL A 22 -6.36 -0.32 -12.38
N LYS A 23 -6.36 -0.28 -11.05
CA LYS A 23 -7.31 -1.01 -10.22
C LYS A 23 -8.48 -0.09 -9.88
N PHE A 24 -9.69 -0.62 -10.02
CA PHE A 24 -10.92 0.14 -9.78
C PHE A 24 -11.70 -0.41 -8.58
N ASP A 25 -12.37 0.48 -7.88
CA ASP A 25 -13.37 0.12 -6.88
C ASP A 25 -14.71 -0.28 -7.54
N GLN A 26 -15.68 -0.71 -6.73
CA GLN A 26 -17.01 -1.14 -7.20
C GLN A 26 -17.87 -0.03 -7.79
N LEU A 27 -17.47 1.24 -7.62
CA LEU A 27 -18.09 2.41 -8.22
C LEU A 27 -17.36 2.86 -9.49
N GLY A 28 -16.27 2.18 -9.86
CA GLY A 28 -15.46 2.49 -11.02
C GLY A 28 -14.44 3.62 -10.79
N ASN A 29 -14.18 4.04 -9.55
CA ASN A 29 -13.10 5.00 -9.26
C ASN A 29 -11.76 4.27 -9.22
N ALA A 30 -10.68 4.99 -9.50
CA ALA A 30 -9.34 4.49 -9.20
C ALA A 30 -9.22 4.16 -7.71
N VAL A 31 -8.59 3.04 -7.38
CA VAL A 31 -8.18 2.76 -6.00
C VAL A 31 -7.00 3.66 -5.65
N ASP A 32 -7.21 4.59 -4.71
CA ASP A 32 -6.26 5.60 -4.24
C ASP A 32 -5.86 5.30 -2.78
N ALA A 33 -4.99 4.31 -2.61
CA ALA A 33 -4.49 3.82 -1.34
C ALA A 33 -3.08 3.25 -1.54
N HIS A 34 -2.08 4.14 -1.52
CA HIS A 34 -0.68 3.83 -1.79
C HIS A 34 0.14 3.70 -0.52
N ASP A 35 1.36 3.17 -0.60
CA ASP A 35 2.37 3.11 0.46
C ASP A 35 2.00 2.41 1.79
N GLY A 36 0.77 1.92 1.95
CA GLY A 36 0.32 1.13 3.09
C GLY A 36 0.44 -0.37 2.86
N GLU A 37 -0.61 -1.11 3.19
CA GLU A 37 -0.59 -2.58 3.12
C GLU A 37 -1.94 -3.19 2.74
N ILE A 38 -1.92 -4.49 2.39
CA ILE A 38 -3.12 -5.33 2.41
C ILE A 38 -3.12 -6.19 3.66
N ALA A 39 -3.92 -5.87 4.67
CA ALA A 39 -4.10 -6.73 5.83
C ALA A 39 -5.33 -7.65 5.67
N VAL A 40 -5.33 -8.78 6.38
CA VAL A 40 -6.48 -9.70 6.39
C VAL A 40 -7.05 -9.82 7.80
N PHE A 41 -8.32 -9.44 7.94
CA PHE A 41 -9.05 -9.56 9.20
C PHE A 41 -10.35 -10.31 8.96
N ASN A 42 -10.55 -11.40 9.70
CA ASN A 42 -11.77 -12.22 9.65
C ASN A 42 -12.17 -12.64 8.21
N GLY A 43 -11.18 -12.95 7.38
CA GLY A 43 -11.40 -13.38 5.99
C GLY A 43 -11.76 -12.24 5.02
N VAL A 44 -11.52 -10.99 5.39
CA VAL A 44 -11.67 -9.82 4.51
C VAL A 44 -10.31 -9.16 4.31
N TYR A 45 -9.98 -8.86 3.06
CA TYR A 45 -8.81 -8.07 2.69
C TYR A 45 -9.11 -6.59 2.90
N TYR A 46 -8.22 -5.88 3.55
CA TYR A 46 -8.28 -4.44 3.73
C TYR A 46 -7.02 -3.82 3.12
N LEU A 47 -7.17 -3.04 2.06
CA LEU A 47 -6.10 -2.25 1.47
C LEU A 47 -6.10 -0.89 2.16
N TYR A 48 -5.07 -0.63 2.95
CA TYR A 48 -4.81 0.65 3.60
C TYR A 48 -3.80 1.43 2.78
N GLY A 49 -3.96 2.74 2.68
CA GLY A 49 -2.95 3.55 2.03
C GLY A 49 -3.21 5.04 2.06
N THR A 50 -2.18 5.79 1.72
CA THR A 50 -2.22 7.24 1.54
C THR A 50 -3.02 7.59 0.29
N SER A 51 -3.92 8.56 0.42
CA SER A 51 -4.72 9.11 -0.67
C SER A 51 -4.05 10.37 -1.23
N TYR A 52 -4.10 10.54 -2.55
CA TYR A 52 -3.50 11.66 -3.26
C TYR A 52 -4.53 12.47 -4.08
N ASP A 53 -5.76 11.98 -4.26
CA ASP A 53 -6.77 12.56 -5.16
C ASP A 53 -7.22 14.00 -4.80
N CYS A 54 -6.93 14.47 -3.59
CA CYS A 54 -7.14 15.87 -3.19
C CYS A 54 -6.03 16.83 -3.63
N GLY A 55 -4.99 16.34 -4.32
CA GLY A 55 -3.80 17.11 -4.72
C GLY A 55 -2.65 17.05 -3.72
N TYR A 56 -2.62 16.03 -2.86
CA TYR A 56 -1.47 15.77 -2.01
C TYR A 56 -0.27 15.37 -2.89
N GLU A 57 0.91 15.89 -2.56
CA GLU A 57 2.10 15.72 -3.39
C GLU A 57 3.35 15.90 -2.54
N TRP A 58 4.29 14.96 -2.69
CA TRP A 58 5.56 15.03 -2.00
C TRP A 58 6.41 16.20 -2.51
N GLY A 59 6.98 16.97 -1.58
CA GLY A 59 7.80 18.15 -1.89
C GLY A 59 7.02 19.43 -2.23
N ASN A 60 5.70 19.34 -2.46
CA ASN A 60 4.86 20.52 -2.67
C ASN A 60 4.37 21.10 -1.34
N LYS A 61 5.02 22.19 -0.88
CA LYS A 61 4.72 22.84 0.41
C LYS A 61 3.32 23.40 0.57
N GLU A 62 2.58 23.56 -0.52
CA GLU A 62 1.20 24.05 -0.51
C GLU A 62 0.18 22.91 -0.65
N GLY A 63 0.64 21.68 -0.89
CA GLY A 63 -0.19 20.50 -1.03
C GLY A 63 -0.97 20.18 0.25
N PRO A 64 -2.29 19.95 0.17
CA PRO A 64 -3.09 19.52 1.30
C PRO A 64 -2.79 18.07 1.67
N PHE A 65 -3.09 17.67 2.90
CA PHE A 65 -3.06 16.24 3.26
C PHE A 65 -4.43 15.61 3.01
N CYS A 66 -4.53 14.60 2.14
CA CYS A 66 -5.84 13.97 1.87
C CYS A 66 -6.30 13.05 3.01
N GLY A 67 -5.36 12.44 3.72
CA GLY A 67 -5.63 11.38 4.68
C GLY A 67 -5.34 9.99 4.14
N PHE A 68 -5.63 8.99 4.95
CA PHE A 68 -5.46 7.59 4.61
C PHE A 68 -6.81 6.94 4.32
N LYS A 69 -6.94 6.26 3.19
CA LYS A 69 -8.14 5.49 2.83
C LYS A 69 -8.00 4.03 3.23
N VAL A 70 -9.16 3.36 3.33
CA VAL A 70 -9.24 1.91 3.38
C VAL A 70 -10.27 1.38 2.39
N TYR A 71 -9.86 0.37 1.63
CA TYR A 71 -10.74 -0.39 0.75
C TYR A 71 -10.88 -1.82 1.27
N ALA A 72 -12.07 -2.40 1.17
CA ALA A 72 -12.33 -3.78 1.60
C ALA A 72 -12.66 -4.70 0.41
N SER A 73 -12.17 -5.93 0.43
CA SER A 73 -12.47 -6.93 -0.59
C SER A 73 -12.52 -8.35 0.01
N THR A 74 -13.25 -9.25 -0.65
CA THR A 74 -13.24 -10.71 -0.33
C THR A 74 -12.56 -11.54 -1.42
N ASP A 75 -12.08 -10.90 -2.48
CA ASP A 75 -11.49 -11.57 -3.65
C ASP A 75 -10.28 -10.83 -4.24
N MET A 76 -9.82 -9.78 -3.57
CA MET A 76 -8.73 -8.87 -3.99
C MET A 76 -8.97 -8.18 -5.34
N LYS A 77 -10.22 -8.17 -5.81
CA LYS A 77 -10.62 -7.63 -7.11
C LYS A 77 -11.69 -6.57 -6.97
N ASN A 78 -12.78 -6.95 -6.31
CA ASN A 78 -13.91 -6.07 -6.07
C ASN A 78 -13.63 -5.33 -4.77
N TRP A 79 -13.09 -4.12 -4.88
CA TRP A 79 -12.75 -3.26 -3.75
C TRP A 79 -13.92 -2.30 -3.44
N GLU A 80 -14.38 -2.29 -2.19
CA GLU A 80 -15.36 -1.35 -1.68
C GLU A 80 -14.62 -0.24 -0.92
N ASP A 81 -14.76 1.02 -1.34
CA ASP A 81 -14.24 2.18 -0.60
C ASP A 81 -14.97 2.30 0.75
N LYS A 82 -14.24 2.20 1.86
CA LYS A 82 -14.77 2.33 3.23
C LYS A 82 -14.53 3.74 3.80
N GLY A 83 -13.96 4.65 3.02
CA GLY A 83 -13.64 6.01 3.41
C GLY A 83 -12.28 6.15 4.08
N PHE A 84 -12.14 7.25 4.82
CA PHE A 84 -10.89 7.62 5.49
C PHE A 84 -10.78 7.00 6.89
N LEU A 85 -9.56 6.63 7.29
CA LEU A 85 -9.26 6.06 8.60
C LEU A 85 -9.56 7.04 9.74
N PHE A 86 -9.41 8.34 9.52
CA PHE A 86 -9.77 9.43 10.44
C PHE A 86 -10.01 10.73 9.65
N ASP A 87 -10.51 11.78 10.32
CA ASP A 87 -10.74 13.08 9.67
C ASP A 87 -9.44 13.87 9.49
N ALA A 88 -8.82 13.71 8.32
CA ALA A 88 -7.61 14.42 7.93
C ALA A 88 -7.84 15.92 7.64
N LYS A 89 -9.08 16.42 7.55
CA LYS A 89 -9.38 17.83 7.21
C LYS A 89 -9.27 18.78 8.39
N THR A 90 -9.13 18.26 9.60
CA THR A 90 -8.93 19.08 10.80
C THR A 90 -7.63 19.89 10.70
N GLU A 91 -7.61 21.07 11.34
CA GLU A 91 -6.45 21.97 11.33
C GLU A 91 -5.18 21.28 11.84
N ILE A 92 -5.31 20.39 12.83
CA ILE A 92 -4.18 19.64 13.36
C ILE A 92 -3.55 18.71 12.33
N TRP A 93 -4.34 18.00 11.52
CA TRP A 93 -3.80 17.11 10.49
C TRP A 93 -3.29 17.87 9.28
N GLN A 94 -3.93 18.99 8.93
CA GLN A 94 -3.44 19.90 7.89
C GLN A 94 -2.18 20.68 8.30
N THR A 95 -1.78 20.69 9.57
CA THR A 95 -0.49 21.27 10.01
C THR A 95 0.59 20.22 10.19
N ARG A 96 0.23 18.99 10.61
CA ARG A 96 1.16 17.87 10.82
C ARG A 96 1.61 17.17 9.54
N CYS A 97 0.70 17.04 8.56
CA CYS A 97 0.91 16.15 7.41
C CYS A 97 0.90 16.85 6.04
N ASN A 98 0.82 18.19 6.01
CA ASN A 98 0.90 18.91 4.74
C ASN A 98 2.32 18.90 4.16
N GLY A 99 2.49 19.47 2.98
CA GLY A 99 3.81 19.50 2.35
C GLY A 99 4.88 20.35 3.04
N LYS A 100 4.56 21.16 4.07
CA LYS A 100 5.56 21.91 4.86
C LYS A 100 6.28 21.02 5.88
N THR A 101 5.67 19.91 6.27
CA THR A 101 6.19 18.96 7.27
C THR A 101 6.54 17.61 6.65
N TYR A 102 7.02 17.60 5.40
CA TYR A 102 7.36 16.40 4.62
C TYR A 102 6.23 15.43 4.33
N GLY A 103 5.10 15.49 5.04
CA GLY A 103 3.95 14.63 4.83
C GLY A 103 3.71 13.60 5.92
N CYS A 104 2.72 12.74 5.69
CA CYS A 104 2.45 11.54 6.49
C CYS A 104 2.08 10.41 5.54
N TYR A 105 2.61 9.21 5.80
CA TYR A 105 2.55 8.09 4.86
C TYR A 105 2.37 6.75 5.59
N ARG A 106 2.43 5.66 4.82
CA ARG A 106 2.59 4.28 5.27
C ARG A 106 1.64 3.80 6.36
N PRO A 107 0.32 3.92 6.18
CA PRO A 107 -0.62 3.39 7.18
C PRO A 107 -0.55 1.86 7.24
N HIS A 108 -0.15 1.33 8.39
CA HIS A 108 -0.14 -0.11 8.69
C HIS A 108 -1.02 -0.40 9.89
N VAL A 109 -1.85 -1.44 9.80
CA VAL A 109 -2.87 -1.80 10.78
C VAL A 109 -2.66 -3.24 11.24
N VAL A 110 -2.50 -3.42 12.55
CA VAL A 110 -2.46 -4.74 13.19
C VAL A 110 -3.58 -4.91 14.20
N PHE A 111 -4.04 -6.15 14.41
CA PHE A 111 -5.04 -6.43 15.43
C PHE A 111 -4.38 -6.91 16.73
N ASN A 112 -4.63 -6.21 17.83
CA ASN A 112 -4.21 -6.62 19.15
C ASN A 112 -5.28 -7.49 19.82
N LYS A 113 -4.97 -8.78 19.99
CA LYS A 113 -5.90 -9.75 20.61
C LYS A 113 -6.17 -9.48 22.09
N LYS A 114 -5.22 -8.88 22.83
CA LYS A 114 -5.36 -8.58 24.26
C LYS A 114 -6.32 -7.42 24.49
N THR A 115 -6.12 -6.33 23.75
CA THR A 115 -6.95 -5.11 23.88
C THR A 115 -8.22 -5.15 23.03
N LYS A 116 -8.28 -6.08 22.05
CA LYS A 116 -9.34 -6.19 21.04
C LYS A 116 -9.49 -4.93 20.19
N GLN A 117 -8.37 -4.25 19.94
CA GLN A 117 -8.31 -3.05 19.11
C GLN A 117 -7.49 -3.33 17.86
N TYR A 118 -7.89 -2.70 16.77
CA TYR A 118 -7.04 -2.47 15.61
C TYR A 118 -6.12 -1.28 15.94
N VAL A 119 -4.84 -1.43 15.69
CA VAL A 119 -3.80 -0.44 15.98
C VAL A 119 -3.20 0.01 14.67
N LEU A 120 -3.34 1.30 14.37
CA LEU A 120 -2.79 1.94 13.17
C LEU A 120 -1.50 2.67 13.54
N TRP A 121 -0.43 2.41 12.79
CA TRP A 121 0.81 3.19 12.82
C TRP A 121 0.96 3.94 11.50
N ILE A 122 1.30 5.23 11.58
CA ILE A 122 1.65 6.09 10.44
C ILE A 122 2.98 6.77 10.72
N ASN A 123 3.78 7.01 9.69
CA ASN A 123 4.94 7.88 9.83
C ASN A 123 4.50 9.35 9.67
N VAL A 124 5.14 10.21 10.46
CA VAL A 124 4.96 11.66 10.48
C VAL A 124 6.32 12.33 10.64
N TYR A 125 6.41 13.63 10.35
CA TYR A 125 7.67 14.37 10.54
C TYR A 125 7.48 15.65 11.38
N ASP A 126 6.36 15.78 12.09
CA ASP A 126 6.07 16.89 13.01
C ASP A 126 6.68 16.70 14.42
N ASN A 127 7.01 15.46 14.80
CA ASN A 127 7.53 15.12 16.12
C ASN A 127 8.94 14.49 16.08
N VAL A 128 9.52 14.18 17.25
CA VAL A 128 10.87 13.60 17.35
C VAL A 128 10.89 12.16 16.85
N VAL A 129 9.86 11.39 17.24
CA VAL A 129 9.82 9.93 17.10
C VAL A 129 9.53 9.51 15.66
N GLY A 130 8.89 10.36 14.87
CA GLY A 130 8.55 10.11 13.48
C GLY A 130 7.28 9.30 13.27
N TYR A 131 6.47 9.08 14.33
CA TYR A 131 5.25 8.27 14.25
C TYR A 131 4.10 8.82 15.10
N ARG A 132 2.88 8.45 14.68
CA ARG A 132 1.64 8.57 15.46
C ARG A 132 0.94 7.21 15.45
N VAL A 133 0.25 6.89 16.55
CA VAL A 133 -0.46 5.63 16.72
C VAL A 133 -1.93 5.89 17.02
N PHE A 134 -2.80 5.03 16.52
CA PHE A 134 -4.25 5.15 16.69
C PHE A 134 -4.86 3.80 17.02
N THR A 135 -6.06 3.82 17.60
CA THR A 135 -6.84 2.61 17.87
C THR A 135 -8.24 2.70 17.31
N SER A 136 -8.82 1.56 16.93
CA SER A 136 -10.23 1.44 16.55
C SER A 136 -10.79 0.07 16.90
N PRO A 137 -12.08 -0.03 17.30
CA PRO A 137 -12.73 -1.32 17.49
C PRO A 137 -13.06 -2.03 16.16
N THR A 138 -12.90 -1.37 15.01
CA THR A 138 -13.16 -1.96 13.69
C THR A 138 -11.95 -1.77 12.76
N PRO A 139 -11.75 -2.67 11.77
CA PRO A 139 -10.60 -2.57 10.86
C PRO A 139 -10.68 -1.36 9.93
N ALA A 140 -11.87 -0.79 9.71
CA ALA A 140 -12.07 0.35 8.81
C ALA A 140 -12.14 1.69 9.56
N GLY A 141 -11.97 1.69 10.88
CA GLY A 141 -12.09 2.91 11.68
C GLY A 141 -13.53 3.23 12.12
N PRO A 142 -13.79 4.50 12.51
CA PRO A 142 -12.80 5.57 12.61
C PRO A 142 -11.73 5.23 13.66
N PHE A 143 -10.49 5.62 13.36
CA PHE A 143 -9.34 5.49 14.25
C PHE A 143 -9.19 6.74 15.11
N ILE A 144 -8.86 6.53 16.39
CA ILE A 144 -8.68 7.59 17.39
C ILE A 144 -7.21 7.60 17.81
N GLU A 145 -6.59 8.78 17.76
CA GLU A 145 -5.17 8.96 18.10
C GLU A 145 -4.94 8.54 19.57
N ALA A 146 -3.90 7.74 19.79
CA ALA A 146 -3.40 7.36 21.09
C ALA A 146 -2.34 8.37 21.57
N ALA A 147 -1.72 8.11 22.72
CA ALA A 147 -0.57 8.89 23.16
C ALA A 147 0.59 8.77 22.15
N GLU A 148 1.38 9.84 22.02
CA GLU A 148 2.56 9.82 21.16
C GLU A 148 3.52 8.71 21.62
N PRO A 149 3.95 7.80 20.71
CA PRO A 149 4.80 6.68 21.07
C PRO A 149 6.22 7.16 21.43
N THR A 150 6.96 6.33 22.14
CA THR A 150 8.42 6.46 22.27
C THR A 150 9.11 5.30 21.56
N LEU A 151 10.28 5.55 20.94
CA LEU A 151 11.11 4.53 20.31
C LEU A 151 12.55 4.61 20.82
N ALA A 152 13.30 3.53 20.61
CA ALA A 152 14.64 3.35 21.16
C ALA A 152 15.71 4.23 20.53
N VAL A 153 15.48 4.73 19.31
CA VAL A 153 16.43 5.55 18.56
C VAL A 153 15.86 6.94 18.29
N ASN A 154 16.77 7.91 18.17
CA ASN A 154 16.48 9.30 17.85
C ASN A 154 15.65 10.09 18.88
N ALA A 155 15.39 9.54 20.07
CA ALA A 155 14.67 10.23 21.15
C ALA A 155 15.35 11.52 21.66
N ASP A 156 16.65 11.68 21.40
CA ASP A 156 17.46 12.85 21.76
C ASP A 156 17.56 13.90 20.64
N LYS A 157 16.95 13.64 19.47
CA LYS A 157 17.05 14.52 18.30
C LYS A 157 16.03 15.66 18.36
N PRO A 158 16.28 16.77 17.63
CA PRO A 158 15.31 17.85 17.53
C PRO A 158 13.93 17.34 17.07
N ALA A 159 12.88 17.94 17.62
CA ALA A 159 11.54 17.78 17.12
C ALA A 159 11.44 18.38 15.71
N ALA A 160 10.73 17.68 14.83
CA ALA A 160 10.62 17.93 13.40
C ALA A 160 11.90 17.66 12.57
N GLY A 161 11.71 16.98 11.44
CA GLY A 161 12.75 16.59 10.49
C GLY A 161 12.80 15.08 10.23
N LEU A 162 13.69 14.67 9.32
CA LEU A 162 13.89 13.26 8.96
C LEU A 162 14.69 12.54 10.06
N ASN A 163 13.99 12.09 11.11
CA ASN A 163 14.56 11.25 12.18
C ASN A 163 14.33 9.76 11.86
N ASN A 164 13.08 9.31 12.00
CA ASN A 164 12.62 8.00 11.55
C ASN A 164 11.66 8.19 10.35
N GLY A 165 11.41 7.14 9.57
CA GLY A 165 10.62 7.25 8.34
C GLY A 165 9.83 5.99 8.01
N ASP A 166 10.05 5.43 6.83
CA ASP A 166 9.31 4.27 6.35
C ASP A 166 9.30 3.12 7.37
N HIS A 167 8.15 2.52 7.60
CA HIS A 167 7.95 1.43 8.56
C HIS A 167 7.01 0.35 8.06
N ASP A 168 7.03 -0.76 8.81
CA ASP A 168 6.04 -1.84 8.79
C ASP A 168 5.87 -2.40 10.20
N THR A 169 4.71 -2.99 10.48
CA THR A 169 4.35 -3.59 11.76
C THR A 169 4.16 -5.09 11.61
N PHE A 170 4.76 -5.86 12.53
CA PHE A 170 4.65 -7.32 12.55
C PHE A 170 4.15 -7.80 13.91
N VAL A 171 3.21 -8.75 13.92
CA VAL A 171 2.76 -9.44 15.14
C VAL A 171 3.11 -10.92 15.02
N ASP A 172 3.95 -11.40 15.95
CA ASP A 172 4.39 -12.79 15.97
C ASP A 172 3.28 -13.73 16.51
N ASP A 173 3.50 -15.03 16.36
CA ASP A 173 2.55 -16.07 16.76
C ASP A 173 2.27 -16.06 18.27
N ASP A 174 3.23 -15.60 19.08
CA ASP A 174 3.08 -15.45 20.53
C ASP A 174 2.35 -14.17 20.96
N GLY A 175 1.99 -13.31 20.00
CA GLY A 175 1.32 -12.03 20.23
C GLY A 175 2.26 -10.87 20.55
N THR A 176 3.58 -11.04 20.47
CA THR A 176 4.54 -9.95 20.54
C THR A 176 4.53 -9.17 19.23
N ALA A 177 4.44 -7.84 19.31
CA ALA A 177 4.52 -6.98 18.13
C ALA A 177 5.90 -6.32 18.00
N TYR A 178 6.25 -6.00 16.76
CA TYR A 178 7.49 -5.35 16.38
C TYR A 178 7.21 -4.26 15.35
N LEU A 179 7.98 -3.19 15.42
CA LEU A 179 8.05 -2.15 14.39
C LEU A 179 9.39 -2.28 13.69
N ALA A 180 9.37 -2.52 12.38
CA ALA A 180 10.53 -2.38 11.51
C ALA A 180 10.50 -0.98 10.92
N TYR A 181 11.57 -0.20 11.03
CA TYR A 181 11.54 1.19 10.59
C TYR A 181 12.90 1.72 10.12
N THR A 182 12.83 2.75 9.29
CA THR A 182 14.00 3.40 8.69
C THR A 182 14.52 4.50 9.61
N ASP A 183 15.81 4.45 9.95
CA ASP A 183 16.54 5.48 10.68
C ASP A 183 17.28 6.39 9.70
N TRP A 184 16.72 7.59 9.49
CA TRP A 184 17.31 8.61 8.62
C TRP A 184 18.52 9.30 9.24
N ARG A 185 18.72 9.20 10.57
CA ARG A 185 19.97 9.64 11.23
C ARG A 185 21.11 8.66 11.05
N ALA A 186 20.80 7.42 10.65
CA ALA A 186 21.74 6.40 10.20
C ALA A 186 21.69 6.20 8.68
N ASN A 187 21.46 7.26 7.90
CA ASN A 187 21.47 7.26 6.43
C ASN A 187 20.53 6.22 5.79
N GLY A 188 19.42 5.86 6.43
CA GLY A 188 18.47 4.86 5.94
C GLY A 188 18.82 3.43 6.37
N ALA A 189 19.36 3.23 7.56
CA ALA A 189 19.48 1.90 8.16
C ALA A 189 18.10 1.42 8.65
N ILE A 190 17.84 0.12 8.57
CA ILE A 190 16.62 -0.48 9.12
C ILE A 190 16.87 -0.92 10.57
N ILE A 191 15.97 -0.50 11.45
CA ILE A 191 15.88 -0.87 12.87
C ILE A 191 14.68 -1.79 13.04
N ILE A 192 14.75 -2.73 13.97
CA ILE A 192 13.57 -3.47 14.45
C ILE A 192 13.50 -3.35 15.96
N GLU A 193 12.36 -2.89 16.45
CA GLU A 193 12.07 -2.71 17.88
C GLU A 193 10.83 -3.48 18.31
N GLN A 194 10.89 -4.12 19.47
CA GLN A 194 9.75 -4.74 20.12
C GLN A 194 8.80 -3.66 20.68
N LEU A 195 7.51 -3.80 20.39
CA LEU A 195 6.44 -2.94 20.90
C LEU A 195 5.89 -3.44 22.25
N SER A 196 5.26 -2.52 22.99
CA SER A 196 4.53 -2.78 24.23
C SER A 196 3.36 -3.75 24.01
N ASP A 197 2.82 -4.30 25.10
CA ASP A 197 1.73 -5.29 25.05
C ASP A 197 0.43 -4.79 24.39
N ASP A 198 0.21 -3.48 24.40
CA ASP A 198 -0.91 -2.79 23.73
C ASP A 198 -0.58 -2.36 22.29
N TYR A 199 0.67 -2.57 21.84
CA TYR A 199 1.25 -2.19 20.55
C TYR A 199 1.33 -0.68 20.31
N LEU A 200 1.25 0.14 21.37
CA LEU A 200 1.15 1.60 21.24
C LEU A 200 2.48 2.34 21.37
N THR A 201 3.55 1.69 21.82
CA THR A 201 4.88 2.31 21.98
C THR A 201 6.00 1.28 21.87
N GLY A 202 7.23 1.71 21.57
CA GLY A 202 8.43 0.90 21.69
C GLY A 202 8.76 0.55 23.14
N THR A 203 9.44 -0.57 23.33
CA THR A 203 9.91 -1.06 24.65
C THR A 203 11.36 -0.69 24.95
N GLY A 204 12.08 -0.15 23.97
CA GLY A 204 13.53 0.03 24.01
C GLY A 204 14.34 -1.21 23.60
N LYS A 205 13.72 -2.40 23.49
CA LYS A 205 14.40 -3.63 23.05
C LYS A 205 14.45 -3.70 21.52
N HIS A 206 15.63 -3.50 20.95
CA HIS A 206 15.78 -3.33 19.50
C HIS A 206 17.11 -3.87 18.96
N VAL A 207 17.17 -4.02 17.64
CA VAL A 207 18.40 -4.22 16.86
C VAL A 207 18.67 -2.98 16.01
N LYS A 208 19.85 -2.38 16.15
CA LYS A 208 20.20 -1.04 15.62
C LYS A 208 20.55 -0.98 14.13
N SER A 209 20.86 -2.10 13.48
CA SER A 209 21.31 -2.09 12.09
C SER A 209 21.02 -3.44 11.44
N VAL A 210 19.76 -3.67 11.09
CA VAL A 210 19.38 -4.82 10.28
C VAL A 210 20.01 -4.68 8.89
N THR A 211 19.99 -3.48 8.33
CA THR A 211 20.74 -3.08 7.14
C THR A 211 21.80 -2.05 7.52
N ALA A 212 22.73 -1.78 6.59
CA ALA A 212 23.82 -0.83 6.82
C ALA A 212 23.36 0.63 6.64
N GLU A 213 23.16 1.06 5.39
CA GLU A 213 22.69 2.40 5.02
C GLU A 213 21.96 2.31 3.67
N LYS A 214 21.34 3.41 3.23
CA LYS A 214 20.72 3.57 1.91
C LYS A 214 19.61 2.56 1.63
N THR A 215 18.86 2.17 2.65
CA THR A 215 17.67 1.33 2.52
C THR A 215 16.45 2.07 3.10
N GLU A 216 15.25 1.60 2.77
CA GLU A 216 13.99 2.06 3.36
C GLU A 216 12.90 1.01 3.08
N ALA A 217 11.63 1.35 3.29
CA ALA A 217 10.50 0.50 2.93
C ALA A 217 10.55 -0.93 3.51
N PRO A 218 10.84 -1.12 4.82
CA PRO A 218 10.92 -2.46 5.40
C PRO A 218 9.57 -3.17 5.33
N CYS A 219 9.60 -4.49 5.14
CA CYS A 219 8.44 -5.38 5.13
C CYS A 219 8.80 -6.61 5.98
N LEU A 220 8.37 -6.67 7.24
CA LEU A 220 8.76 -7.69 8.22
C LEU A 220 7.71 -8.79 8.31
N PHE A 221 8.12 -10.03 8.04
CA PHE A 221 7.22 -11.17 8.14
C PHE A 221 7.94 -12.44 8.61
N LYS A 222 7.15 -13.46 8.92
CA LYS A 222 7.62 -14.77 9.35
C LYS A 222 7.08 -15.86 8.45
N ARG A 223 7.95 -16.79 8.06
CA ARG A 223 7.59 -18.04 7.39
C ARG A 223 8.23 -19.20 8.14
N ASP A 224 7.39 -20.13 8.60
CA ASP A 224 7.79 -21.24 9.46
C ASP A 224 8.50 -20.75 10.73
N LYS A 225 9.80 -21.04 10.88
CA LYS A 225 10.63 -20.62 12.01
C LYS A 225 11.63 -19.51 11.66
N MET A 226 11.51 -18.94 10.46
CA MET A 226 12.42 -17.93 9.93
C MET A 226 11.70 -16.60 9.77
N TYR A 227 12.39 -15.53 10.17
CA TYR A 227 11.95 -14.15 9.98
C TYR A 227 12.64 -13.57 8.76
N TYR A 228 11.93 -12.73 8.03
CA TYR A 228 12.36 -12.09 6.80
C TYR A 228 12.07 -10.60 6.93
N VAL A 229 13.01 -9.78 6.47
CA VAL A 229 12.72 -8.37 6.16
C VAL A 229 13.05 -8.15 4.70
N VAL A 230 12.04 -7.82 3.90
CA VAL A 230 12.21 -7.31 2.53
C VAL A 230 12.27 -5.79 2.61
N TYR A 231 13.07 -5.15 1.78
CA TYR A 231 13.24 -3.69 1.79
C TYR A 231 13.75 -3.18 0.45
N SER A 232 13.60 -1.87 0.21
CA SER A 232 14.20 -1.25 -0.96
C SER A 232 15.70 -1.07 -0.77
N ASP A 233 16.46 -1.43 -1.80
CA ASP A 233 17.92 -1.39 -1.82
C ASP A 233 18.38 -0.96 -3.23
N PRO A 234 18.69 0.33 -3.46
CA PRO A 234 18.75 1.40 -2.47
C PRO A 234 17.37 2.03 -2.12
N ASN A 235 17.35 2.95 -1.15
CA ASN A 235 16.25 3.89 -0.96
C ASN A 235 16.09 4.81 -2.18
N CYS A 236 14.83 5.08 -2.55
CA CYS A 236 14.46 5.86 -3.72
C CYS A 236 12.97 6.23 -3.63
N GLY A 237 12.65 7.28 -2.86
CA GLY A 237 11.29 7.80 -2.76
C GLY A 237 10.74 8.20 -4.14
N TYR A 238 9.58 7.64 -4.49
CA TYR A 238 8.78 8.00 -5.68
C TYR A 238 9.47 7.69 -7.01
N CYS A 239 10.55 6.90 -6.98
CA CYS A 239 11.29 6.52 -8.18
C CYS A 239 10.48 5.54 -9.04
N PRO A 240 10.68 5.53 -10.37
CA PRO A 240 10.00 4.61 -11.31
C PRO A 240 10.44 3.14 -11.13
N GLY A 241 11.29 2.85 -10.16
CA GLY A 241 11.83 1.54 -9.85
C GLY A 241 13.04 1.65 -8.94
N THR A 242 13.09 0.82 -7.90
CA THR A 242 14.29 0.59 -7.08
C THR A 242 14.51 -0.89 -6.82
N GLY A 243 15.70 -1.29 -6.40
CA GLY A 243 15.98 -2.68 -6.07
C GLY A 243 15.20 -3.16 -4.85
N SER A 244 14.96 -4.47 -4.79
CA SER A 244 14.44 -5.17 -3.62
C SER A 244 15.48 -6.18 -3.14
N SER A 245 15.81 -6.12 -1.87
CA SER A 245 16.65 -7.09 -1.19
C SER A 245 15.92 -7.64 0.04
N TYR A 246 16.39 -8.76 0.57
CA TYR A 246 15.91 -9.26 1.85
C TYR A 246 17.04 -9.81 2.72
N LYS A 247 16.76 -9.89 4.01
CA LYS A 247 17.59 -10.57 5.01
C LYS A 247 16.73 -11.55 5.80
N THR A 248 17.37 -12.55 6.41
CA THR A 248 16.70 -13.54 7.25
C THR A 248 17.30 -13.62 8.66
N ALA A 249 16.50 -14.06 9.63
CA ALA A 249 16.94 -14.28 11.00
C ALA A 249 16.14 -15.40 11.69
N ALA A 250 16.70 -15.95 12.76
CA ALA A 250 16.01 -16.90 13.63
C ALA A 250 15.12 -16.21 14.70
N SER A 251 15.27 -14.90 14.89
CA SER A 251 14.42 -14.08 15.75
C SER A 251 14.23 -12.68 15.14
N PRO A 252 13.16 -11.92 15.49
CA PRO A 252 12.96 -10.56 14.99
C PRO A 252 14.11 -9.59 15.32
N LEU A 253 14.81 -9.83 16.43
CA LEU A 253 15.95 -9.01 16.87
C LEU A 253 17.30 -9.56 16.38
N GLY A 254 17.28 -10.53 15.45
CA GLY A 254 18.46 -11.07 14.79
C GLY A 254 19.09 -12.29 15.49
N PRO A 255 20.36 -12.59 15.18
CA PRO A 255 21.18 -11.92 14.18
C PRO A 255 20.60 -12.07 12.77
N TRP A 256 20.76 -11.05 11.94
CA TRP A 256 20.29 -11.02 10.55
C TRP A 256 21.42 -11.46 9.59
N SER A 257 21.06 -12.19 8.53
CA SER A 257 21.98 -12.76 7.52
C SER A 257 22.73 -11.69 6.70
N GLU A 258 23.46 -12.06 5.65
CA GLU A 258 23.82 -11.12 4.58
C GLU A 258 22.62 -10.82 3.67
N PRO A 259 22.58 -9.67 2.96
CA PRO A 259 21.49 -9.32 2.05
C PRO A 259 21.48 -10.19 0.80
N ILE A 260 20.29 -10.51 0.31
CA ILE A 260 20.07 -11.21 -0.96
C ILE A 260 19.14 -10.35 -1.82
N SER A 261 19.61 -9.94 -3.00
CA SER A 261 18.79 -9.21 -3.97
C SER A 261 17.81 -10.14 -4.68
N ILE A 262 16.56 -9.70 -4.79
CA ILE A 262 15.47 -10.43 -5.47
C ILE A 262 14.91 -9.67 -6.68
N SER A 263 15.22 -8.38 -6.81
CA SER A 263 14.89 -7.57 -7.98
C SER A 263 15.76 -6.32 -8.05
N ASN A 264 16.07 -5.85 -9.26
CA ASN A 264 16.81 -4.60 -9.47
C ASN A 264 15.88 -3.38 -9.60
N ASN A 265 14.58 -3.58 -9.78
CA ASN A 265 13.61 -2.51 -10.03
C ASN A 265 12.25 -2.73 -9.37
N SER A 266 12.10 -3.76 -8.54
CA SER A 266 10.87 -4.08 -7.81
C SER A 266 9.63 -4.16 -8.71
N CYS A 267 9.82 -4.60 -9.96
CA CYS A 267 8.79 -4.64 -10.99
C CYS A 267 8.26 -3.28 -11.45
N GLY A 268 9.12 -2.26 -11.40
CA GLY A 268 8.81 -0.89 -11.84
C GLY A 268 8.27 0.00 -10.73
N GLY A 269 8.65 -0.27 -9.47
CA GLY A 269 8.16 0.47 -8.31
C GLY A 269 9.06 0.37 -7.10
N GLN A 270 8.48 0.50 -5.92
CA GLN A 270 9.12 0.38 -4.61
C GLN A 270 8.37 -0.63 -3.72
N PRO A 271 9.05 -1.46 -2.90
CA PRO A 271 8.40 -2.28 -1.88
C PRO A 271 7.47 -1.45 -1.00
N SER A 272 6.29 -1.99 -0.75
CA SER A 272 5.27 -1.38 0.10
C SER A 272 5.03 -2.27 1.32
N PHE A 273 4.74 -3.54 1.07
CA PHE A 273 4.43 -4.54 2.10
C PHE A 273 4.78 -5.96 1.65
N VAL A 274 4.88 -6.89 2.61
CA VAL A 274 4.74 -8.33 2.37
C VAL A 274 3.66 -8.89 3.31
N SER A 275 2.45 -9.03 2.79
CA SER A 275 1.30 -9.45 3.59
C SER A 275 1.21 -10.97 3.68
N VAL A 276 1.04 -11.49 4.89
CA VAL A 276 0.85 -12.92 5.14
C VAL A 276 -0.64 -13.26 5.10
N LEU A 277 -1.10 -13.75 3.95
CA LEU A 277 -2.49 -14.13 3.73
C LEU A 277 -2.68 -15.62 4.08
N LYS A 278 -3.24 -15.89 5.27
CA LYS A 278 -3.63 -17.25 5.69
C LYS A 278 -5.06 -17.52 5.21
N LEU A 279 -5.20 -18.29 4.12
CA LEU A 279 -6.48 -18.52 3.42
C LEU A 279 -6.71 -20.03 3.29
N ASP A 280 -7.75 -20.54 3.98
CA ASP A 280 -8.05 -21.98 4.05
C ASP A 280 -6.80 -22.82 4.40
N SER A 281 -6.30 -23.62 3.45
CA SER A 281 -5.11 -24.47 3.60
C SER A 281 -3.83 -23.90 2.99
N GLU A 282 -3.86 -22.67 2.46
CA GLU A 282 -2.74 -22.02 1.79
C GLU A 282 -2.29 -20.79 2.57
N THR A 283 -0.97 -20.59 2.66
CA THR A 283 -0.38 -19.34 3.14
C THR A 283 0.31 -18.68 1.96
N VAL A 284 -0.15 -17.48 1.61
CA VAL A 284 0.44 -16.66 0.57
C VAL A 284 1.22 -15.51 1.21
N PHE A 285 2.46 -15.33 0.78
CA PHE A 285 3.28 -14.17 1.12
C PHE A 285 3.16 -13.18 -0.03
N LEU A 286 2.20 -12.27 0.05
CA LEU A 286 1.91 -11.34 -1.03
C LEU A 286 2.88 -10.16 -0.97
N TYR A 287 3.79 -10.09 -1.94
CA TYR A 287 4.62 -8.92 -2.14
C TYR A 287 3.82 -7.81 -2.83
N GLY A 288 3.85 -6.63 -2.23
CA GLY A 288 3.28 -5.42 -2.78
C GLY A 288 4.34 -4.40 -3.14
N SER A 289 4.19 -3.78 -4.30
CA SER A 289 5.01 -2.66 -4.73
C SER A 289 4.15 -1.55 -5.32
N ASP A 290 4.38 -0.33 -4.84
CA ASP A 290 3.80 0.89 -5.42
C ASP A 290 4.59 1.26 -6.67
N LEU A 291 3.90 1.26 -7.81
CA LEU A 291 4.43 1.65 -9.11
C LEU A 291 4.29 3.16 -9.27
N TRP A 292 5.08 3.89 -8.47
CA TRP A 292 5.11 5.35 -8.45
C TRP A 292 5.24 5.93 -9.85
N ASN A 293 4.56 7.04 -10.10
CA ASN A 293 4.52 7.65 -11.43
C ASN A 293 5.65 8.67 -11.65
N ASN A 294 6.84 8.39 -11.05
CA ASN A 294 8.06 9.19 -11.12
C ASN A 294 7.89 10.59 -10.51
N ALA A 295 7.42 10.62 -9.25
CA ALA A 295 7.14 11.85 -8.52
C ALA A 295 6.26 12.82 -9.34
N ALA A 296 5.22 12.30 -10.02
CA ALA A 296 4.32 13.19 -10.71
C ALA A 296 3.53 13.99 -9.69
N LYS A 297 2.95 15.09 -10.19
CA LYS A 297 2.17 16.03 -9.38
C LYS A 297 0.97 15.42 -8.65
N ASN A 298 0.53 14.24 -9.08
CA ASN A 298 -0.56 13.51 -8.46
C ASN A 298 -0.25 12.01 -8.54
N GLU A 299 0.07 11.41 -7.39
CA GLU A 299 0.33 9.96 -7.27
C GLU A 299 -0.96 9.13 -7.15
N ALA A 300 -2.17 9.74 -7.18
CA ALA A 300 -3.43 8.99 -7.20
C ALA A 300 -3.60 8.11 -8.45
N LEU A 301 -2.71 8.30 -9.44
CA LEU A 301 -2.62 7.52 -10.67
C LEU A 301 -1.47 6.51 -10.67
N ALA A 302 -0.68 6.44 -9.59
CA ALA A 302 0.28 5.37 -9.40
C ALA A 302 -0.46 4.03 -9.39
N ASN A 303 0.17 2.99 -9.94
CA ASN A 303 -0.42 1.66 -9.95
C ASN A 303 0.24 0.77 -8.90
N TYR A 304 -0.19 -0.48 -8.87
CA TYR A 304 0.32 -1.46 -7.93
C TYR A 304 0.81 -2.70 -8.66
N TYR A 305 1.91 -3.27 -8.18
CA TYR A 305 2.31 -4.64 -8.48
C TYR A 305 2.07 -5.51 -7.25
N TRP A 306 1.21 -6.52 -7.39
CA TRP A 306 0.96 -7.51 -6.34
C TRP A 306 1.20 -8.92 -6.89
N ALA A 307 2.07 -9.68 -6.23
CA ALA A 307 2.35 -11.07 -6.59
C ALA A 307 2.85 -11.88 -5.39
N PRO A 308 2.58 -13.19 -5.34
CA PRO A 308 3.12 -14.05 -4.29
C PRO A 308 4.64 -14.15 -4.42
N LEU A 309 5.34 -14.07 -3.29
CA LEU A 309 6.74 -14.49 -3.21
C LEU A 309 6.82 -16.01 -3.38
N ALA A 310 7.77 -16.46 -4.20
CA ALA A 310 8.13 -17.86 -4.32
C ALA A 310 9.37 -18.15 -3.48
N PHE A 311 9.42 -19.33 -2.86
CA PHE A 311 10.52 -19.75 -2.01
C PHE A 311 11.14 -21.05 -2.56
N ASP A 312 12.44 -21.23 -2.37
CA ASP A 312 13.08 -22.53 -2.58
C ASP A 312 12.93 -23.47 -1.36
N GLY A 313 13.50 -24.68 -1.45
CA GLY A 313 13.40 -25.67 -0.37
C GLY A 313 14.14 -25.29 0.91
N ASN A 314 15.04 -24.30 0.86
CA ASN A 314 15.79 -23.79 2.00
C ASN A 314 15.16 -22.52 2.60
N GLY A 315 14.06 -22.04 2.01
CA GLY A 315 13.40 -20.80 2.42
C GLY A 315 13.98 -19.55 1.78
N ALA A 316 14.89 -19.64 0.80
CA ALA A 316 15.34 -18.46 0.08
C ALA A 316 14.20 -17.94 -0.82
N ILE A 317 13.94 -16.63 -0.77
CA ILE A 317 13.02 -15.97 -1.71
C ILE A 317 13.66 -16.02 -3.10
N ARG A 318 12.90 -16.52 -4.08
CA ARG A 318 13.31 -16.56 -5.48
C ARG A 318 13.20 -15.16 -6.10
N PRO A 319 14.03 -14.83 -7.12
CA PRO A 319 13.91 -13.56 -7.82
C PRO A 319 12.49 -13.29 -8.34
N LEU A 320 12.06 -12.03 -8.28
CA LEU A 320 10.74 -11.61 -8.71
C LEU A 320 10.57 -11.78 -10.23
N LEU A 321 9.44 -12.35 -10.64
CA LEU A 321 9.04 -12.50 -12.04
C LEU A 321 7.90 -11.52 -12.35
N CYS A 322 8.26 -10.33 -12.84
CA CYS A 322 7.35 -9.19 -12.94
C CYS A 322 6.22 -9.33 -13.96
N SER A 323 6.31 -10.29 -14.89
CA SER A 323 5.31 -10.53 -15.93
C SER A 323 4.18 -11.47 -15.52
N ASP A 324 4.24 -12.06 -14.32
CA ASP A 324 3.37 -13.17 -13.97
C ASP A 324 1.98 -12.72 -13.51
N GLN A 325 0.96 -13.45 -13.97
CA GLN A 325 -0.40 -13.36 -13.44
C GLN A 325 -0.57 -14.47 -12.40
N TYR A 326 -1.21 -14.14 -11.27
CA TYR A 326 -1.40 -15.14 -10.22
C TYR A 326 -2.88 -15.24 -9.83
N ARG A 327 -3.28 -16.46 -9.43
CA ARG A 327 -4.64 -16.71 -8.93
C ARG A 327 -4.73 -16.35 -7.46
N VAL A 328 -5.70 -15.53 -7.12
CA VAL A 328 -5.98 -15.14 -5.75
C VAL A 328 -6.65 -16.31 -5.02
N PRO A 329 -6.11 -16.76 -3.88
CA PRO A 329 -6.82 -17.73 -3.06
C PRO A 329 -8.09 -17.10 -2.49
N LYS A 330 -9.16 -17.89 -2.46
CA LYS A 330 -10.47 -17.39 -2.06
C LYS A 330 -10.49 -17.14 -0.56
N SER A 331 -11.00 -15.98 -0.11
CA SER A 331 -11.34 -15.80 1.29
C SER A 331 -12.76 -16.31 1.58
N SER A 332 -13.02 -16.77 2.80
CA SER A 332 -14.30 -17.36 3.21
C SER A 332 -15.46 -16.34 3.29
N GLY A 333 -15.25 -15.09 2.85
CA GLY A 333 -16.25 -14.02 2.88
C GLY A 333 -17.37 -14.19 1.86
N LYS A 334 -18.54 -13.59 2.14
CA LYS A 334 -19.61 -13.43 1.15
C LYS A 334 -19.09 -12.54 0.02
N ALA A 335 -19.25 -12.99 -1.22
CA ALA A 335 -18.89 -12.19 -2.39
C ALA A 335 -19.61 -10.83 -2.35
N ILE A 336 -18.84 -9.75 -2.42
CA ILE A 336 -19.41 -8.41 -2.54
C ILE A 336 -19.91 -8.25 -3.98
N THR A 337 -21.19 -7.94 -4.15
CA THR A 337 -21.81 -7.78 -5.47
C THR A 337 -21.48 -6.39 -6.02
N SER A 338 -20.62 -6.33 -7.02
CA SER A 338 -20.36 -5.06 -7.73
C SER A 338 -21.56 -4.67 -8.60
N ARG A 339 -21.89 -3.38 -8.65
CA ARG A 339 -22.88 -2.82 -9.58
C ARG A 339 -22.31 -2.60 -10.98
N VAL A 340 -20.99 -2.46 -11.07
CA VAL A 340 -20.22 -2.31 -12.31
C VAL A 340 -19.34 -3.56 -12.47
N PRO A 341 -19.33 -4.24 -13.62
CA PRO A 341 -18.34 -5.30 -13.84
C PRO A 341 -16.95 -4.68 -13.65
N VAL A 342 -16.20 -5.10 -12.62
CA VAL A 342 -14.79 -4.75 -12.48
C VAL A 342 -14.11 -5.38 -13.69
N GLN A 343 -13.84 -4.57 -14.71
CA GLN A 343 -13.31 -5.04 -15.98
C GLN A 343 -11.96 -5.72 -15.70
N GLU A 344 -11.93 -7.04 -15.86
CA GLU A 344 -10.71 -7.86 -15.77
C GLU A 344 -9.75 -7.58 -16.94
N ASP A 345 -10.13 -6.67 -17.83
CA ASP A 345 -9.48 -6.35 -19.07
C ASP A 345 -9.72 -4.89 -19.44
N ALA A 346 -8.81 -4.01 -19.05
CA ALA A 346 -8.57 -2.76 -19.78
C ALA A 346 -8.11 -3.00 -21.25
N ALA A 347 -8.26 -4.23 -21.78
CA ALA A 347 -8.01 -4.61 -23.16
C ALA A 347 -9.03 -3.90 -24.06
N GLY A 348 -8.70 -2.67 -24.44
CA GLY A 348 -9.54 -1.77 -25.23
C GLY A 348 -9.67 -0.36 -24.63
N PHE A 349 -9.36 -0.19 -23.34
CA PHE A 349 -9.30 1.12 -22.69
C PHE A 349 -7.87 1.66 -22.75
N SER A 350 -7.58 2.43 -23.80
CA SER A 350 -6.39 3.26 -23.79
C SER A 350 -6.65 4.48 -22.92
N VAL A 351 -6.03 4.54 -21.73
CA VAL A 351 -5.76 5.84 -21.07
C VAL A 351 -5.12 6.75 -22.11
N LYS A 352 -5.80 7.85 -22.44
CA LYS A 352 -5.32 8.90 -23.34
C LYS A 352 -5.04 10.12 -22.49
N ASP A 353 -3.75 10.42 -22.31
CA ASP A 353 -3.30 11.62 -21.64
C ASP A 353 -3.57 12.84 -22.52
N SER A 354 -4.75 13.46 -22.43
CA SER A 354 -4.97 14.89 -22.75
C SER A 354 -6.45 15.22 -22.93
N ILE A 355 -7.07 15.74 -21.88
CA ILE A 355 -8.09 16.79 -22.06
C ILE A 355 -7.43 18.05 -21.50
N ASN A 356 -6.94 18.93 -22.37
CA ASN A 356 -6.47 20.26 -22.03
C ASN A 356 -7.35 21.30 -22.75
N ALA A 357 -7.19 22.58 -22.42
CA ALA A 357 -7.96 23.65 -23.06
C ALA A 357 -7.76 23.62 -24.59
N GLY A 358 -8.74 23.09 -25.32
CA GLY A 358 -8.74 22.97 -26.78
C GLY A 358 -8.79 21.54 -27.34
N LEU A 359 -8.71 20.50 -26.50
CA LEU A 359 -8.83 19.10 -26.94
C LEU A 359 -10.12 18.46 -26.43
N SER A 360 -10.97 18.04 -27.36
CA SER A 360 -12.12 17.17 -27.08
C SER A 360 -11.78 15.74 -27.47
N LEU A 361 -11.93 14.79 -26.56
CA LEU A 361 -11.81 13.36 -26.87
C LEU A 361 -13.20 12.81 -27.19
N ALA A 362 -13.36 12.29 -28.41
CA ALA A 362 -14.52 11.48 -28.78
C ALA A 362 -14.09 10.02 -28.90
N GLN A 363 -14.67 9.14 -28.10
CA GLN A 363 -14.49 7.70 -28.22
C GLN A 363 -15.81 7.07 -28.67
N SER A 364 -15.82 6.55 -29.90
CA SER A 364 -16.93 5.70 -30.35
C SER A 364 -16.72 4.28 -29.86
N PHE A 365 -17.80 3.64 -29.43
CA PHE A 365 -17.81 2.21 -29.09
C PHE A 365 -18.83 1.50 -29.97
N THR A 366 -18.48 0.32 -30.46
CA THR A 366 -19.43 -0.52 -31.17
C THR A 366 -20.28 -1.27 -30.16
N ASN A 367 -21.58 -0.98 -30.12
CA ASN A 367 -22.49 -1.70 -29.25
C ASN A 367 -22.61 -3.16 -29.72
N LYS A 368 -22.08 -4.10 -28.93
CA LYS A 368 -22.14 -5.54 -29.22
C LYS A 368 -23.50 -6.17 -28.85
N LYS A 369 -24.44 -5.39 -28.27
CA LYS A 369 -25.76 -5.84 -27.85
C LYS A 369 -26.85 -4.92 -28.42
N GLN A 370 -28.03 -5.46 -28.69
CA GLN A 370 -29.20 -4.65 -29.06
C GLN A 370 -30.02 -4.30 -27.80
N GLY A 371 -30.47 -3.06 -27.67
CA GLY A 371 -31.27 -2.60 -26.52
C GLY A 371 -31.19 -1.09 -26.28
N ARG A 372 -31.93 -0.60 -25.26
CA ARG A 372 -31.89 0.80 -24.81
C ARG A 372 -30.69 1.01 -23.88
N LEU A 373 -29.83 1.97 -24.20
CA LEU A 373 -28.80 2.45 -23.26
C LEU A 373 -29.53 3.11 -22.08
N SER A 374 -29.40 2.54 -20.89
CA SER A 374 -30.07 3.01 -19.66
C SER A 374 -29.12 3.69 -18.67
N GLY A 375 -27.80 3.58 -18.90
CA GLY A 375 -26.76 4.23 -18.10
C GLY A 375 -25.44 4.24 -18.85
N LEU A 376 -24.60 5.23 -18.54
CA LEU A 376 -23.22 5.35 -18.97
C LEU A 376 -22.40 5.72 -17.74
N ASP A 377 -21.34 4.96 -17.48
CA ASP A 377 -20.35 5.25 -16.45
C ASP A 377 -19.06 5.72 -17.13
N LEU A 378 -18.50 6.84 -16.65
CA LEU A 378 -17.27 7.43 -17.15
C LEU A 378 -16.32 7.63 -15.98
N THR A 379 -15.20 6.90 -15.97
CA THR A 379 -14.13 7.14 -15.00
C THR A 379 -13.17 8.18 -15.55
N LEU A 380 -13.00 9.25 -14.80
CA LEU A 380 -12.22 10.42 -15.19
C LEU A 380 -11.17 10.67 -14.11
N PHE A 381 -9.94 10.91 -14.54
CA PHE A 381 -8.80 11.07 -13.67
C PHE A 381 -8.30 12.51 -13.73
N LYS A 382 -8.02 13.11 -12.57
CA LYS A 382 -7.35 14.41 -12.50
C LYS A 382 -5.85 14.19 -12.68
N ASN A 383 -5.30 14.65 -13.80
CA ASN A 383 -3.85 14.72 -13.97
C ASN A 383 -3.37 16.15 -13.61
N LYS A 384 -2.27 16.27 -12.86
CA LYS A 384 -1.73 17.54 -12.36
C LYS A 384 -2.73 18.28 -11.45
N TYR A 385 -2.92 19.58 -11.63
CA TYR A 385 -3.88 20.40 -10.89
C TYR A 385 -4.91 20.99 -11.87
N PRO A 386 -6.02 20.29 -12.17
CA PRO A 386 -7.07 20.85 -13.01
C PRO A 386 -7.72 22.04 -12.30
N ASP A 387 -7.76 23.19 -12.96
CA ASP A 387 -8.33 24.46 -12.51
C ASP A 387 -9.67 24.79 -13.21
N ALA A 388 -10.14 23.90 -14.08
CA ALA A 388 -11.37 24.04 -14.84
C ALA A 388 -12.33 22.85 -14.64
N GLY A 389 -13.62 23.10 -14.80
CA GLY A 389 -14.64 22.06 -14.79
C GLY A 389 -14.53 21.14 -16.01
N LEU A 390 -14.87 19.87 -15.85
CA LEU A 390 -14.97 18.92 -16.94
C LEU A 390 -16.39 18.89 -17.50
N LEU A 391 -16.52 19.13 -18.79
CA LEU A 391 -17.79 18.98 -19.51
C LEU A 391 -17.83 17.61 -20.17
N VAL A 392 -18.89 16.86 -19.92
CA VAL A 392 -19.18 15.57 -20.57
C VAL A 392 -20.46 15.73 -21.37
N GLU A 393 -20.38 15.52 -22.68
CA GLU A 393 -21.51 15.59 -23.60
C GLU A 393 -21.72 14.24 -24.29
N LEU A 394 -22.98 13.86 -24.45
CA LEU A 394 -23.40 12.62 -25.11
C LEU A 394 -24.18 12.97 -26.36
N PHE A 395 -23.71 12.45 -27.50
CA PHE A 395 -24.36 12.63 -28.79
C PHE A 395 -24.86 11.29 -29.31
N GLU A 396 -26.08 11.27 -29.83
CA GLU A 396 -26.52 10.19 -30.72
C GLU A 396 -25.78 10.36 -32.05
N ALA A 397 -25.09 9.32 -32.49
CA ALA A 397 -24.24 9.35 -33.68
C ALA A 397 -25.04 9.34 -34.98
#